data_AF-F9Q9V0-F1
#
_entry.id   AF-F9Q9V0-F1
#
_cell.length_a   1.000
_cell.length_b   1.000
_cell.length_c   1.000
_cell.angle_alpha   90.00
_cell.angle_beta   90.00
_cell.angle_gamma   90.00
#
_symmetry.space_group_name_H-M   'P 1'
#
loop_
_entity.id
_entity.type
_entity.pdbx_description
1 polymer ?
#
loop_
_entity_poly.entity_id
_entity_poly.type
_entity_poly.pdbx_seq_one_letter_code
_entity_poly.pdbx_strand_id
1 'polypeptide(L)'
;MNFVSLIKNDADFEVFTISCCAKILGRGVAGFSKGPDGGRDGSFSGTANDFPSVTTPWKTEGSKIVVIQAKHTQNFDATTGRKEFKSIVEGELPKLKKW
;
A
#
# COMPACT_ATOMS: atom_id res chain seq x y z
N MET A 1 23.33 8.91 -2.07
CA MET A 1 22.45 9.03 -0.88
C MET A 1 21.71 7.72 -0.72
N ASN A 2 21.80 7.06 0.43
CA ASN A 2 21.09 5.80 0.68
C ASN A 2 19.70 6.11 1.26
N PHE A 3 18.65 6.07 0.45
CA PHE A 3 17.28 6.37 0.89
C PHE A 3 16.78 5.40 1.97
N VAL A 4 17.28 4.17 2.00
CA VAL A 4 16.92 3.17 3.02
C VAL A 4 17.39 3.61 4.41
N SER A 5 18.54 4.27 4.51
CA SER A 5 19.05 4.79 5.79
C SER A 5 18.22 5.93 6.40
N LEU A 6 17.28 6.49 5.64
CA LEU A 6 16.35 7.51 6.12
C LEU A 6 15.10 6.90 6.77
N ILE A 7 14.86 5.60 6.61
CA ILE A 7 13.72 4.88 7.19
C ILE A 7 14.11 4.40 8.58
N LYS A 8 13.69 5.11 9.63
CA LYS A 8 14.06 4.77 11.02
C LYS A 8 12.90 4.22 11.84
N ASN A 9 11.68 4.46 11.42
CA ASN A 9 10.46 4.06 12.09
C ASN A 9 9.33 3.81 11.08
N ASP A 10 8.18 3.37 11.58
CA ASP A 10 7.03 3.04 10.72
C ASP A 10 6.44 4.25 10.00
N ALA A 11 6.53 5.46 10.57
CA ALA A 11 6.06 6.67 9.89
C ALA A 11 6.96 7.02 8.70
N ASP A 12 8.29 6.91 8.84
CA ASP A 12 9.22 7.10 7.72
C ASP A 12 8.97 6.05 6.62
N PHE A 13 8.69 4.80 7.04
CA PHE A 13 8.36 3.72 6.12
C PHE A 13 7.06 3.99 5.35
N GLU A 14 6.01 4.46 6.03
CA GLU A 14 4.75 4.85 5.41
C GLU A 14 4.94 5.97 4.38
N VAL A 15 5.74 7.00 4.70
CA VAL A 15 6.07 8.08 3.76
C VAL A 15 6.82 7.55 2.53
N PHE A 16 7.78 6.65 2.75
CA PHE A 16 8.51 5.98 1.67
C PHE A 16 7.57 5.16 0.78
N THR A 17 6.70 4.33 1.37
CA THR A 17 5.70 3.54 0.64
C THR A 17 4.80 4.43 -0.21
N ILE A 18 4.23 5.49 0.37
CA ILE A 18 3.35 6.42 -0.36
C ILE A 18 4.11 7.12 -1.49
N SER A 19 5.37 7.47 -1.29
CA SER A 19 6.20 8.09 -2.34
C SER A 19 6.42 7.13 -3.52
N CYS A 20 6.68 5.85 -3.23
CA CYS A 20 6.77 4.81 -4.25
C CYS A 20 5.43 4.63 -4.99
N CYS A 21 4.32 4.54 -4.25
CA CYS A 21 2.99 4.42 -4.83
C CYS A 21 2.62 5.65 -5.67
N ALA A 22 2.91 6.87 -5.22
CA ALA A 22 2.63 8.09 -5.97
C ALA A 22 3.44 8.18 -7.27
N LYS A 23 4.62 7.56 -7.32
CA LYS A 23 5.40 7.44 -8.55
C LYS A 23 4.76 6.47 -9.55
N ILE A 24 4.33 5.29 -9.08
CA ILE A 24 3.77 4.21 -9.91
C ILE A 24 2.29 4.47 -10.30
N LEU A 25 1.48 4.84 -9.32
CA LEU A 25 0.03 5.04 -9.48
C LEU A 25 -0.32 6.51 -9.74
N GLY A 26 0.52 7.47 -9.36
CA GLY A 26 0.27 8.88 -9.66
C GLY A 26 -0.50 9.65 -8.59
N ARG A 27 -1.04 10.80 -9.00
CA ARG A 27 -1.60 11.83 -8.09
C ARG A 27 -2.83 11.39 -7.30
N GLY A 28 -3.46 10.29 -7.68
CA GLY A 28 -4.61 9.71 -6.99
C GLY A 28 -4.27 9.03 -5.67
N VAL A 29 -2.99 8.93 -5.31
CA VAL A 29 -2.54 8.29 -4.06
C VAL A 29 -2.82 9.21 -2.87
N ALA A 30 -3.56 8.69 -1.90
CA ALA A 30 -3.73 9.28 -0.59
C ALA A 30 -2.86 8.55 0.43
N GLY A 31 -2.25 9.32 1.33
CA GLY A 31 -1.36 8.81 2.38
C GLY A 31 -2.05 7.90 3.39
N PHE A 32 -1.24 7.25 4.23
CA PHE A 32 -1.73 6.40 5.31
C PHE A 32 -2.61 7.19 6.28
N SER A 33 -3.80 6.64 6.57
CA SER A 33 -4.75 7.22 7.52
C SER A 33 -5.20 6.17 8.53
N LYS A 34 -5.49 6.61 9.76
CA LYS A 34 -5.90 5.69 10.84
C LYS A 34 -7.33 5.22 10.62
N GLY A 35 -7.49 3.91 10.46
CA GLY A 35 -8.77 3.23 10.40
C GLY A 35 -9.41 3.04 11.78
N PRO A 36 -10.70 2.64 11.82
CA PRO A 36 -11.44 2.42 13.06
C PRO A 36 -10.83 1.36 13.99
N ASP A 37 -10.14 0.37 13.42
CA ASP A 37 -9.46 -0.71 14.16
C ASP A 37 -8.01 -0.36 14.54
N GLY A 38 -7.57 0.87 14.24
CA GLY A 38 -6.20 1.32 14.47
C GLY A 38 -5.20 0.90 13.39
N GLY A 39 -5.64 0.14 12.38
CA GLY A 39 -4.87 -0.09 11.16
C GLY A 39 -4.60 1.22 10.43
N ARG A 40 -3.53 1.26 9.64
CA ARG A 40 -3.22 2.40 8.78
C ARG A 40 -3.02 1.89 7.37
N ASP A 41 -3.81 2.41 6.43
CA ASP A 41 -3.71 2.10 5.01
C ASP A 41 -3.73 3.38 4.18
N GLY A 42 -3.02 3.35 3.06
CA GLY A 42 -3.15 4.35 2.00
C GLY A 42 -4.23 3.92 1.01
N SER A 43 -4.54 4.81 0.07
CA SER A 43 -5.44 4.46 -1.03
C SER A 43 -5.04 5.10 -2.35
N PHE A 44 -5.57 4.58 -3.44
CA PHE A 44 -5.46 5.19 -4.75
C PHE A 44 -6.82 5.18 -5.47
N SER A 45 -7.16 6.30 -6.08
CA SER A 45 -8.28 6.42 -7.01
C SER A 45 -7.90 7.24 -8.24
N GLY A 46 -8.39 6.82 -9.42
CA GLY A 46 -8.10 7.48 -10.70
C GLY A 46 -7.40 6.56 -11.69
N THR A 47 -6.64 7.15 -12.59
CA THR A 47 -5.86 6.45 -13.62
C THR A 47 -4.39 6.45 -13.23
N ALA A 48 -3.77 5.27 -13.23
CA ALA A 48 -2.36 5.09 -12.90
C ALA A 48 -1.46 5.79 -13.91
N ASN A 49 -0.23 6.14 -13.52
CA ASN A 49 0.72 6.74 -14.44
C ASN A 49 1.25 5.69 -15.44
N ASP A 50 1.79 4.60 -14.92
CA ASP A 50 2.61 3.66 -15.68
C ASP A 50 2.38 2.19 -15.29
N PHE A 51 1.37 1.90 -14.46
CA PHE A 51 1.03 0.55 -14.04
C PHE A 51 -0.30 0.06 -14.63
N PRO A 52 -0.41 -1.18 -15.14
CA PRO A 52 0.70 -2.12 -15.37
C PRO A 52 1.59 -1.71 -16.55
N SER A 53 1.16 -0.75 -17.36
CA SER A 53 1.94 -0.15 -18.44
C SER A 53 1.47 1.28 -18.71
N VAL A 54 2.32 2.09 -19.34
CA VAL A 54 1.99 3.47 -19.77
C VAL A 54 0.89 3.49 -20.84
N THR A 55 0.84 2.49 -21.73
CA THR A 55 -0.14 2.43 -22.83
C THR A 55 -1.52 1.96 -22.39
N THR A 56 -1.56 1.13 -21.34
CA THR A 56 -2.79 0.57 -20.78
C THR A 56 -2.74 0.70 -19.26
N PRO A 57 -2.83 1.93 -18.73
CA PRO A 57 -2.76 2.14 -17.29
C PRO A 57 -4.02 1.63 -16.60
N TRP A 58 -3.86 1.15 -15.38
CA TRP A 58 -4.97 0.76 -14.53
C TRP A 58 -5.79 1.99 -14.18
N LYS A 59 -7.11 1.89 -14.34
CA LYS A 59 -8.07 2.89 -13.92
C LYS A 59 -9.04 2.31 -12.91
N THR A 60 -9.28 3.01 -11.80
CA THR A 60 -10.33 2.64 -10.86
C THR A 60 -11.71 2.98 -11.45
N GLU A 61 -12.72 2.16 -11.16
CA GLU A 61 -14.08 2.32 -11.69
C GLU A 61 -15.02 2.88 -10.62
N GLY A 62 -15.77 3.93 -10.97
CA GLY A 62 -16.78 4.50 -10.08
C GLY A 62 -16.19 4.97 -8.75
N SER A 63 -16.76 4.48 -7.64
CA SER A 63 -16.30 4.75 -6.27
C SER A 63 -15.24 3.76 -5.76
N LYS A 64 -14.77 2.82 -6.59
CA LYS A 64 -13.75 1.84 -6.17
C LYS A 64 -12.41 2.52 -5.94
N ILE A 65 -11.67 2.00 -4.97
CA ILE A 65 -10.31 2.39 -4.64
C ILE A 65 -9.38 1.18 -4.68
N VAL A 66 -8.09 1.43 -4.86
CA VAL A 66 -7.03 0.47 -4.51
C VAL A 66 -6.62 0.76 -3.07
N VAL A 67 -6.65 -0.25 -2.21
CA VAL A 67 -6.12 -0.17 -0.85
C VAL A 67 -4.61 -0.43 -0.89
N ILE A 68 -3.82 0.48 -0.33
CA ILE A 68 -2.37 0.39 -0.25
C ILE A 68 -2.02 -0.04 1.17
N GLN A 69 -1.63 -1.30 1.32
CA GLN A 69 -1.16 -1.87 2.57
C GLN A 69 0.32 -2.21 2.46
N ALA A 70 1.10 -1.84 3.47
CA ALA A 70 2.50 -2.19 3.57
C ALA A 70 2.87 -2.58 5.01
N LYS A 71 3.87 -3.44 5.16
CA LYS A 71 4.33 -3.91 6.46
C LYS A 71 5.83 -3.72 6.58
N HIS A 72 6.24 -2.91 7.56
CA HIS A 72 7.63 -2.81 7.98
C HIS A 72 7.95 -3.98 8.92
N THR A 73 8.90 -4.83 8.54
CA THR A 73 9.26 -6.05 9.29
C THR A 73 10.75 -6.08 9.56
N GLN A 74 11.13 -6.52 10.76
CA GLN A 74 12.53 -6.79 11.14
C GLN A 74 12.94 -8.24 10.86
N ASN A 75 11.98 -9.10 10.51
CA ASN A 75 12.27 -10.48 10.12
C ASN A 75 12.77 -10.51 8.67
N PHE A 76 14.06 -10.82 8.50
CA PHE A 76 14.73 -10.88 7.20
C PHE A 76 14.13 -11.91 6.24
N ASP A 77 13.53 -12.99 6.77
CA ASP A 77 12.95 -14.07 5.96
C ASP A 77 11.44 -13.88 5.71
N ALA A 78 10.86 -12.76 6.16
CA ALA A 78 9.45 -12.47 5.95
C ALA A 78 9.19 -12.15 4.47
N THR A 79 8.31 -12.93 3.84
CA THR A 79 7.94 -12.75 2.43
C THR A 79 6.44 -13.00 2.24
N THR A 80 5.91 -12.51 1.12
CA THR A 80 4.49 -12.69 0.75
C THR A 80 4.13 -14.12 0.35
N GLY A 81 5.11 -15.00 0.10
CA GLY A 81 4.88 -16.40 -0.23
C GLY A 81 4.75 -17.33 0.98
N ARG A 82 4.92 -16.80 2.20
CA ARG A 82 4.92 -17.58 3.44
C ARG A 82 3.52 -17.71 4.03
N LYS A 83 3.30 -18.77 4.83
CA LYS A 83 1.99 -19.07 5.44
C LYS A 83 1.53 -17.95 6.38
N GLU A 84 2.47 -17.35 7.09
CA GLU A 84 2.25 -16.23 8.01
C GLU A 84 1.64 -15.04 7.28
N PHE A 85 2.15 -14.70 6.09
CA PHE A 85 1.58 -13.63 5.28
C PHE A 85 0.18 -13.99 4.79
N LYS A 86 -0.04 -15.23 4.36
CA LYS A 86 -1.37 -15.69 3.94
C LYS A 86 -2.40 -15.56 5.07
N SER A 87 -2.05 -15.95 6.29
CA SER A 87 -2.94 -15.81 7.46
C SER A 87 -3.25 -14.35 7.79
N ILE A 88 -2.30 -13.43 7.59
CA ILE A 88 -2.56 -11.99 7.71
C ILE A 88 -3.61 -11.56 6.68
N VAL A 89 -3.40 -11.90 5.40
CA VAL A 89 -4.34 -11.54 4.32
C VAL A 89 -5.73 -12.10 4.59
N GLU A 90 -5.84 -13.37 5.00
CA GLU A 90 -7.12 -14.02 5.34
C GLU A 90 -7.85 -13.33 6.49
N GLY A 91 -7.11 -12.73 7.45
CA GLY A 91 -7.68 -11.94 8.55
C GLY A 91 -8.10 -10.53 8.13
N GLU A 92 -7.44 -9.93 7.14
CA GLU A 92 -7.72 -8.57 6.67
C GLU A 92 -8.85 -8.51 5.63
N LEU A 93 -8.92 -9.48 4.70
CA LEU A 93 -9.93 -9.51 3.63
C LEU A 93 -11.38 -9.35 4.11
N PRO A 94 -11.83 -9.98 5.22
CA PRO A 94 -13.18 -9.80 5.73
C PRO A 94 -13.49 -8.37 6.19
N LYS A 95 -12.48 -7.60 6.61
CA LYS A 95 -12.65 -6.21 7.09
C LYS A 95 -12.95 -5.24 5.95
N LEU A 96 -12.44 -5.53 4.74
CA LEU A 96 -12.67 -4.71 3.55
C LEU A 96 -14.12 -4.68 3.07
N LYS A 97 -14.94 -5.69 3.44
CA LYS A 97 -16.37 -5.73 3.06
C LYS A 97 -17.23 -4.62 3.67
N LYS A 98 -16.66 -3.84 4.61
CA LYS A 98 -17.34 -2.72 5.28
C LYS A 98 -17.04 -1.35 4.65
N TRP A 99 -16.20 -1.29 3.62
CA TRP A 99 -15.84 -0.08 2.89
C TRP A 99 -16.64 0.07 1.59
#